data_AF-A0A3D8IJC1-F1
#
_entry.id   AF-A0A3D8IJC1-F1
#
_cell.length_a   1.000
_cell.length_b   1.000
_cell.length_c   1.000
_cell.angle_alpha   90.00
_cell.angle_beta   90.00
_cell.angle_gamma   90.00
#
_symmetry.space_group_name_H-M   'P 1'
#
loop_
_entity.id
_entity.type
_entity.pdbx_description
1 polymer ?
#
loop_
_entity_poly.entity_id
_entity_poly.type
_entity_poly.pdbx_seq_one_letter_code
_entity_poly.pdbx_strand_id
1 'polypeptide(L)'
;MDNNKESKFRAIIIGAKGLSLGISIIVAILLGIGSGILMQKIFNVFWVLWIGVFWGVAAAILNVYKAYRAELRDFEKIANDPKYKRDF
;
A
#
# COMPACT_ATOMS: atom_id res chain seq x y z
N MET A 1 -27.56 -19.21 -13.85
CA MET A 1 -27.48 -19.21 -12.38
C MET A 1 -26.02 -19.28 -11.97
N ASP A 2 -25.32 -18.14 -11.76
CA ASP A 2 -24.12 -18.05 -10.89
C ASP A 2 -23.63 -16.61 -10.58
N ASN A 3 -24.34 -15.55 -11.00
CA ASN A 3 -23.89 -14.15 -10.84
C ASN A 3 -23.62 -13.72 -9.37
N ASN A 4 -24.21 -14.43 -8.40
CA ASN A 4 -24.09 -14.10 -6.97
C ASN A 4 -22.77 -14.62 -6.36
N LYS A 5 -22.29 -15.82 -6.74
CA LYS A 5 -20.99 -16.29 -6.26
C LYS A 5 -19.87 -15.47 -6.87
N GLU A 6 -19.99 -15.14 -8.15
CA GLU A 6 -19.00 -14.30 -8.85
C GLU A 6 -18.90 -12.91 -8.20
N SER A 7 -20.01 -12.27 -7.85
CA SER A 7 -19.99 -10.94 -7.20
C SER A 7 -19.39 -10.97 -5.79
N LYS A 8 -19.72 -11.99 -4.98
CA LYS A 8 -19.13 -12.19 -3.65
C LYS A 8 -17.64 -12.45 -3.73
N PHE A 9 -17.20 -13.29 -4.67
CA PHE A 9 -15.78 -13.56 -4.90
C PHE A 9 -15.02 -12.30 -5.32
N ARG A 10 -15.61 -11.49 -6.21
CA ARG A 10 -15.05 -10.20 -6.64
C ARG A 10 -14.92 -9.21 -5.48
N ALA A 11 -15.93 -9.14 -4.60
CA ALA A 11 -15.90 -8.30 -3.41
C ALA A 11 -14.78 -8.71 -2.43
N ILE A 12 -14.58 -10.02 -2.23
CA ILE A 12 -13.48 -10.55 -1.40
C ILE A 12 -12.12 -10.18 -2.01
N ILE A 13 -11.94 -10.32 -3.33
CA ILE A 13 -10.70 -9.95 -4.00
C ILE A 13 -10.40 -8.47 -3.84
N ILE A 14 -11.39 -7.60 -4.01
CA ILE A 14 -11.23 -6.15 -3.86
C ILE A 14 -10.85 -5.80 -2.42
N GLY A 15 -11.53 -6.38 -1.42
CA GLY A 15 -11.18 -6.20 -0.02
C GLY A 15 -9.78 -6.70 0.33
N ALA A 16 -9.40 -7.87 -0.19
CA ALA A 16 -8.07 -8.44 0.00
C ALA A 16 -6.97 -7.58 -0.63
N LYS A 17 -7.22 -6.96 -1.79
CA LYS A 17 -6.29 -6.01 -2.42
C LYS A 17 -6.04 -4.78 -1.54
N GLY A 18 -7.09 -4.17 -0.98
CA GLY A 18 -6.96 -3.03 -0.06
C GLY A 18 -6.24 -3.39 1.25
N LEU A 19 -6.56 -4.55 1.83
CA LEU A 19 -5.89 -5.02 3.04
C LEU A 19 -4.41 -5.36 2.79
N SER A 20 -4.10 -6.02 1.68
CA SER A 20 -2.74 -6.33 1.26
C SER A 20 -1.91 -5.05 1.04
N LEU A 21 -2.53 -4.01 0.50
CA LEU A 21 -1.92 -2.69 0.35
C LEU A 21 -1.54 -2.09 1.71
N GLY A 22 -2.49 -2.06 2.65
CA GLY A 22 -2.25 -1.57 4.01
C GLY A 22 -1.13 -2.33 4.74
N ILE A 23 -1.13 -3.66 4.63
CA ILE A 23 -0.10 -4.52 5.23
C ILE A 23 1.29 -4.20 4.64
N SER A 24 1.39 -4.00 3.32
CA SER A 24 2.68 -3.70 2.68
C SER A 24 3.32 -2.40 3.17
N ILE A 25 2.49 -1.39 3.51
CA ILE A 25 2.94 -0.11 4.06
C ILE A 25 3.51 -0.30 5.46
N ILE A 26 2.79 -1.03 6.32
CA ILE A 26 3.22 -1.31 7.70
C ILE A 26 4.54 -2.09 7.68
N VAL A 27 4.66 -3.11 6.82
CA VAL A 27 5.88 -3.90 6.67
C VAL A 27 7.07 -3.02 6.22
N ALA A 28 6.86 -2.12 5.26
CA ALA A 28 7.91 -1.20 4.81
C ALA A 28 8.40 -0.27 5.93
N ILE A 29 7.48 0.26 6.74
CA ILE A 29 7.80 1.11 7.89
C ILE A 29 8.59 0.31 8.95
N LEU A 30 8.13 -0.90 9.29
CA LEU A 30 8.80 -1.76 10.27
C LEU A 30 10.20 -2.16 9.82
N LEU A 31 10.41 -2.42 8.53
CA LEU A 31 11.73 -2.67 7.97
C LEU A 31 12.62 -1.43 8.03
N GLY A 32 12.10 -0.24 7.73
CA GLY A 32 12.85 1.01 7.86
C GLY A 32 13.31 1.28 9.30
N ILE A 33 12.41 1.12 10.27
CA ILE A 33 12.71 1.29 11.70
C ILE A 33 13.67 0.19 12.18
N GLY A 34 13.41 -1.07 11.82
CA GLY A 34 14.24 -2.22 12.20
C GLY A 34 15.66 -2.12 11.67
N SER A 35 15.83 -1.71 10.41
CA SER A 35 17.15 -1.44 9.82
C SER A 35 17.84 -0.26 10.51
N GLY A 36 17.11 0.81 10.88
CA GLY A 36 17.66 1.92 11.65
C GLY A 36 18.21 1.50 13.01
N ILE A 37 17.44 0.70 13.76
CA ILE A 37 17.84 0.16 15.07
C ILE A 37 19.07 -0.76 14.94
N LEU A 38 19.11 -1.60 13.90
CA LEU A 38 20.27 -2.46 13.64
C LEU A 38 21.53 -1.63 13.38
N MET A 39 21.43 -0.57 12.58
CA MET A 39 22.51 0.37 12.30
C MET A 39 23.00 1.07 13.57
N GLN A 40 22.07 1.52 14.43
CA GLN A 40 22.43 2.15 15.72
C GLN A 40 23.26 1.23 16.61
N LYS A 41 22.89 -0.06 16.69
CA LYS A 41 23.61 -1.05 17.49
C LYS A 41 25.03 -1.30 17.00
N ILE A 42 25.27 -1.22 15.69
CA ILE A 42 26.58 -1.50 15.09
C ILE A 42 27.51 -0.29 15.23
N PHE A 43 27.02 0.91 14.94
CA PHE A 43 27.87 2.11 14.87
C PHE A 43 27.97 2.86 16.21
N ASN A 44 27.04 2.67 17.15
CA ASN A 44 26.96 3.40 18.43
C ASN A 44 26.96 4.94 18.28
N VAL A 45 26.67 5.44 17.08
CA VAL A 45 26.56 6.85 16.74
C VAL A 45 25.07 7.19 16.65
N PHE A 46 24.60 8.00 17.61
CA PHE A 46 23.18 8.34 17.74
C PHE A 46 22.60 9.03 16.49
N TRP A 47 23.42 9.77 15.74
CA TRP A 47 22.94 10.50 14.55
C TRP A 47 22.70 9.60 13.33
N VAL A 48 23.31 8.40 13.27
CA VAL A 48 23.11 7.44 12.18
C VAL A 48 21.68 6.88 12.15
N LEU A 49 20.99 6.87 13.31
CA LEU A 49 19.57 6.54 13.39
C LEU A 49 18.72 7.40 12.46
N TRP A 50 19.01 8.70 12.38
CA TRP A 50 18.20 9.65 11.62
C TRP A 50 18.31 9.43 10.12
N ILE A 51 19.43 8.91 9.64
CA ILE A 51 19.59 8.49 8.24
C ILE A 51 18.64 7.32 7.96
N GLY A 52 18.65 6.28 8.81
CA GLY A 52 17.75 5.14 8.68
C GLY A 52 16.27 5.54 8.76
N VAL A 53 15.92 6.41 9.71
CA VAL A 53 14.55 6.94 9.87
C VAL A 53 14.15 7.78 8.65
N PHE A 54 15.01 8.68 8.17
CA PHE A 54 14.73 9.51 7.00
C PHE A 54 14.48 8.66 5.76
N TRP A 55 15.36 7.70 5.46
CA TRP A 55 15.19 6.82 4.31
C TRP A 55 14.00 5.87 4.48
N GLY A 56 13.72 5.38 5.68
CA GLY A 56 12.55 4.56 5.98
C GLY A 56 11.23 5.31 5.76
N VAL A 57 11.13 6.55 6.26
CA VAL A 57 9.96 7.41 6.08
C VAL A 57 9.80 7.81 4.61
N ALA A 58 10.89 8.18 3.92
CA ALA A 58 10.86 8.50 2.50
C ALA A 58 10.41 7.30 1.66
N ALA A 59 10.91 6.09 1.95
CA ALA A 59 10.50 4.86 1.27
C ALA A 59 9.02 4.52 1.53
N ALA A 60 8.53 4.70 2.76
CA ALA A 60 7.12 4.50 3.10
C ALA A 60 6.22 5.48 2.32
N ILE A 61 6.57 6.77 2.28
CA ILE A 61 5.82 7.79 1.52
C ILE A 61 5.78 7.44 0.02
N LEU A 62 6.92 7.07 -0.57
CA LEU A 62 7.00 6.69 -1.98
C LEU A 62 6.17 5.44 -2.28
N ASN A 63 6.16 4.45 -1.37
CA ASN A 63 5.37 3.24 -1.52
C ASN A 63 3.86 3.55 -1.44
N VAL A 64 3.42 4.31 -0.43
CA VAL A 64 2.04 4.79 -0.28
C VAL A 64 1.59 5.58 -1.51
N TYR A 65 2.44 6.46 -2.05
CA TYR A 65 2.12 7.25 -3.22
C TYR A 65 1.91 6.40 -4.47
N LYS A 66 2.79 5.41 -4.68
CA LYS A 66 2.69 4.47 -5.80
C LYS A 66 1.42 3.64 -5.70
N ALA A 67 1.11 3.14 -4.51
CA ALA A 67 -0.09 2.41 -4.17
C ALA A 67 -1.36 3.24 -4.44
N TYR A 68 -1.41 4.47 -3.92
CA TYR A 68 -2.52 5.40 -4.11
C TYR A 68 -2.77 5.71 -5.59
N ARG A 69 -1.72 5.98 -6.37
CA ARG A 69 -1.87 6.20 -7.82
C ARG A 69 -2.36 4.97 -8.57
N ALA A 70 -1.96 3.76 -8.16
CA ALA A 70 -2.46 2.53 -8.78
C ALA A 70 -3.95 2.32 -8.48
N GLU A 71 -4.34 2.58 -7.24
CA GLU A 71 -5.73 2.49 -6.79
C GLU A 71 -6.63 3.54 -7.47
N LEU A 72 -6.17 4.80 -7.60
CA LEU A 72 -6.85 5.84 -8.37
C LEU A 72 -7.09 5.45 -9.83
N ARG A 73 -6.11 4.84 -10.49
CA ARG A 73 -6.25 4.38 -11.88
C ARG A 73 -7.29 3.27 -12.02
N ASP A 74 -7.37 2.38 -11.02
CA ASP A 74 -8.39 1.34 -11.01
C ASP A 74 -9.79 1.93 -10.74
N PHE A 75 -9.91 2.94 -9.88
CA PHE A 75 -11.15 3.71 -9.70
C PHE A 75 -11.58 4.43 -10.97
N GLU A 76 -10.66 5.10 -11.67
CA GLU A 76 -10.96 5.82 -12.91
C GLU A 76 -11.40 4.88 -14.04
N LYS A 77 -10.83 3.67 -14.11
CA LYS A 77 -11.30 2.64 -15.04
C LYS A 77 -12.72 2.18 -14.73
N ILE A 78 -13.06 2.02 -13.46
CA ILE A 78 -14.42 1.66 -13.04
C ILE A 78 -15.39 2.82 -13.36
N ALA A 79 -15.00 4.06 -13.07
CA ALA A 79 -15.83 5.25 -13.33
C ALA A 79 -16.07 5.51 -14.83
N ASN A 80 -15.12 5.15 -15.69
CA ASN A 80 -15.25 5.30 -17.13
C ASN A 80 -15.83 4.09 -17.87
N ASP A 81 -16.14 3.00 -17.17
CA ASP A 81 -16.72 1.81 -17.77
C ASP A 81 -18.17 2.11 -18.25
N PRO A 82 -18.48 1.96 -19.55
CA PRO A 82 -19.80 2.25 -20.13
C PRO A 82 -20.91 1.33 -19.59
N LYS A 83 -20.57 0.28 -18.83
CA LYS A 83 -21.52 -0.56 -18.08
C LYS A 83 -22.10 0.13 -16.84
N TYR A 84 -21.39 1.11 -16.26
CA TYR A 84 -21.82 1.88 -15.07
C TYR A 84 -22.32 3.30 -15.40
N LYS A 85 -22.11 3.78 -16.63
CA LYS A 85 -22.60 5.09 -17.11
C LYS A 85 -24.07 5.10 -17.56
N ARG A 86 -24.79 3.97 -17.52
CA ARG A 86 -26.13 3.81 -18.13
C ARG A 86 -27.32 3.80 -17.17
N ASP A 87 -27.14 4.15 -15.91
CA ASP A 87 -28.20 4.10 -14.88
C ASP A 87 -28.56 5.49 -14.30
N PHE A 88 -28.39 6.58 -15.07
CA PHE A 88 -28.91 7.93 -14.73
C PHE A 88 -29.82 8.46 -15.84
#